data_AF-A0A2H9P2D1-F1
#
_entry.id   AF-A0A2H9P2D1-F1
#
_cell.length_a   1.000
_cell.length_b   1.000
_cell.length_c   1.000
_cell.angle_alpha   90.00
_cell.angle_beta   90.00
_cell.angle_gamma   90.00
#
_symmetry.space_group_name_H-M   'P 1'
#
loop_
_entity.id
_entity.type
_entity.pdbx_description
1 polymer ?
#
loop_
_entity_poly.entity_id
_entity_poly.type
_entity_poly.pdbx_seq_one_letter_code
_entity_poly.pdbx_strand_id
1 'polypeptide(L)'
;LLEKQVNWNELANEMGWISIFRSTFRELMDSNSKEKIQKIAETTGAMDIKNSLNYFYGHVNLDSILELFKKRCQSMNVHLRIIPINTSIKIIIQHDLGKNWPFFIIKQMNSVLNEIEYRIINDDSNSQGFSFEIVKIGDE
;
A
#
# COMPACT_ATOMS: atom_id res chain seq x y z
N LEU A 1 20.73 2.10 12.55
CA LEU A 1 19.40 2.69 12.27
C LEU A 1 19.49 3.78 11.21
N LEU A 2 20.45 4.70 11.30
CA LEU A 2 20.71 5.73 10.28
C LEU A 2 21.14 5.15 8.92
N GLU A 3 22.07 4.19 8.85
CA GLU A 3 22.53 3.62 7.57
C GLU A 3 21.42 2.91 6.77
N LYS A 4 20.49 2.22 7.44
CA LYS A 4 19.34 1.58 6.77
C LYS A 4 18.30 2.61 6.28
N GLN A 5 18.15 3.75 6.96
CA GLN A 5 17.24 4.83 6.55
C GLN A 5 17.81 5.69 5.42
N VAL A 6 19.12 5.96 5.44
CA VAL A 6 19.84 6.66 4.35
C VAL A 6 19.67 5.88 3.05
N ASN A 7 19.81 4.55 3.10
CA ASN A 7 19.63 3.66 1.97
C ASN A 7 18.20 3.69 1.39
N TRP A 8 17.15 3.75 2.23
CA TRP A 8 15.76 3.77 1.73
C TRP A 8 15.45 5.00 0.88
N ASN A 9 15.88 6.18 1.31
CA ASN A 9 15.59 7.42 0.59
C ASN A 9 16.35 7.49 -0.74
N GLU A 10 17.60 7.01 -0.78
CA GLU A 10 18.39 6.92 -2.01
C GLU A 10 17.75 5.96 -3.00
N LEU A 11 17.44 4.73 -2.58
CA LEU A 11 16.85 3.74 -3.48
C LEU A 11 15.43 4.13 -3.94
N ALA A 12 14.63 4.77 -3.08
CA ALA A 12 13.32 5.27 -3.47
C ALA A 12 13.45 6.36 -4.55
N ASN A 13 14.44 7.25 -4.42
CA ASN A 13 14.71 8.29 -5.41
C ASN A 13 15.19 7.69 -6.75
N GLU A 14 16.07 6.67 -6.72
CA GLU A 14 16.49 5.94 -7.93
C GLU A 14 15.30 5.29 -8.67
N MET A 15 14.31 4.81 -7.91
CA MET A 15 13.06 4.26 -8.45
C MET A 15 12.06 5.33 -8.92
N GLY A 16 12.41 6.62 -8.84
CA GLY A 16 11.56 7.72 -9.27
C GLY A 16 10.45 8.08 -8.28
N TRP A 17 10.55 7.65 -7.02
CA TRP A 17 9.59 8.05 -5.99
C TRP A 17 9.78 9.53 -5.67
N ILE A 18 8.69 10.29 -5.70
CA ILE A 18 8.71 11.71 -5.41
C ILE A 18 8.22 11.99 -3.99
N SER A 19 8.82 12.99 -3.35
CA SER A 19 8.32 13.54 -2.09
C SER A 19 7.35 14.69 -2.36
N ILE A 20 6.23 14.71 -1.66
CA ILE A 20 5.21 15.75 -1.73
C ILE A 20 4.73 16.11 -0.33
N PHE A 21 4.39 17.39 -0.11
CA PHE A 21 3.79 17.81 1.16
C PHE A 21 2.47 17.09 1.40
N ARG A 22 2.24 16.63 2.63
CA ARG A 22 1.04 15.87 3.02
C ARG A 22 -0.26 16.59 2.66
N SER A 23 -0.32 17.89 2.90
CA SER A 23 -1.50 18.72 2.59
C SER A 23 -1.79 18.73 1.10
N THR A 24 -0.77 18.93 0.26
CA THR A 24 -0.90 18.87 -1.20
C THR A 24 -1.33 17.49 -1.68
N PHE A 25 -0.73 16.42 -1.15
CA PHE A 25 -1.14 15.06 -1.50
C PHE A 25 -2.60 14.77 -1.15
N ARG A 26 -3.04 15.19 0.04
CA ARG A 26 -4.43 15.06 0.48
C ARG A 26 -5.39 15.74 -0.48
N GLU A 27 -5.09 16.99 -0.87
CA GLU A 27 -5.92 17.73 -1.82
C GLU A 27 -5.98 17.03 -3.19
N LEU A 28 -4.87 16.47 -3.67
CA LEU A 28 -4.86 15.66 -4.90
C LEU A 28 -5.73 14.41 -4.76
N MET A 29 -5.69 13.73 -3.63
CA MET A 29 -6.55 12.58 -3.38
C MET A 29 -8.02 12.99 -3.33
N ASP A 30 -8.36 14.08 -2.65
CA ASP A 30 -9.74 14.50 -2.40
C ASP A 30 -10.42 15.15 -3.61
N SER A 31 -9.64 15.77 -4.49
CA SER A 31 -10.10 16.45 -5.71
C SER A 31 -10.40 15.50 -6.89
N ASN A 32 -9.93 14.26 -6.84
CA ASN A 32 -10.22 13.26 -7.87
C ASN A 32 -11.44 12.39 -7.51
N SER A 33 -12.13 11.86 -8.52
CA SER A 33 -13.21 10.90 -8.27
C SER A 33 -12.65 9.56 -7.77
N LYS A 34 -13.46 8.83 -7.01
CA LYS A 34 -13.11 7.50 -6.51
C LYS A 34 -12.72 6.57 -7.66
N GLU A 35 -13.50 6.55 -8.73
CA GLU A 35 -13.32 5.69 -9.90
C GLU A 35 -11.98 5.99 -10.59
N LYS A 36 -11.64 7.28 -10.73
CA LYS A 36 -10.37 7.69 -11.32
C LYS A 36 -9.19 7.25 -10.46
N ILE A 37 -9.28 7.41 -9.14
CA ILE A 37 -8.24 6.96 -8.21
C ILE A 37 -8.06 5.45 -8.24
N GLN A 38 -9.15 4.68 -8.26
CA GLN A 38 -9.11 3.22 -8.36
C GLN A 38 -8.50 2.76 -9.69
N LYS A 39 -8.84 3.41 -10.80
CA LYS A 39 -8.23 3.12 -12.11
C LYS A 39 -6.72 3.37 -12.11
N ILE A 40 -6.25 4.45 -11.50
CA ILE A 40 -4.81 4.73 -11.37
C ILE A 40 -4.14 3.64 -10.51
N ALA A 41 -4.78 3.24 -9.41
CA ALA A 41 -4.28 2.21 -8.51
C ALA A 41 -4.12 0.85 -9.19
N GLU A 42 -5.10 0.42 -9.99
CA GLU A 42 -5.09 -0.88 -10.69
C GLU A 42 -4.15 -0.91 -11.90
N THR A 43 -3.79 0.26 -12.45
CA THR A 43 -2.91 0.38 -13.62
C THR A 43 -1.49 0.77 -13.21
N THR A 44 -1.14 2.05 -13.32
CA THR A 44 0.20 2.57 -13.02
C THR A 44 0.60 2.26 -11.57
N GLY A 45 -0.32 2.42 -10.62
CA GLY A 45 -0.04 2.13 -9.21
C GLY A 45 0.40 0.70 -8.96
N ALA A 46 -0.30 -0.29 -9.50
CA ALA A 46 0.05 -1.70 -9.34
C ALA A 46 1.40 -2.00 -10.01
N MET A 47 1.63 -1.46 -11.21
CA MET A 47 2.90 -1.61 -11.93
C MET A 47 4.09 -1.02 -11.15
N ASP A 48 3.94 0.18 -10.58
CA ASP A 48 4.99 0.83 -9.79
C ASP A 48 5.36 0.00 -8.55
N ILE A 49 4.37 -0.59 -7.87
CA ILE A 49 4.61 -1.47 -6.72
C ILE A 49 5.32 -2.75 -7.16
N LYS A 50 4.93 -3.37 -8.26
CA LYS A 50 5.60 -4.58 -8.77
C LYS A 50 7.06 -4.29 -9.15
N ASN A 51 7.31 -3.18 -9.83
CA ASN A 51 8.67 -2.76 -10.17
C ASN A 51 9.50 -2.51 -8.92
N SER A 52 8.91 -1.86 -7.90
CA SER A 52 9.55 -1.65 -6.60
C SER A 52 9.88 -2.97 -5.89
N LEU A 53 8.96 -3.93 -5.89
CA LEU A 53 9.19 -5.24 -5.28
C LEU A 53 10.36 -5.99 -5.95
N ASN A 54 10.35 -6.03 -7.28
CA ASN A 54 11.43 -6.65 -8.04
C ASN A 54 12.78 -5.96 -7.80
N TYR A 55 12.80 -4.63 -7.75
CA TYR A 55 14.03 -3.88 -7.54
C TYR A 55 14.59 -4.06 -6.10
N PHE A 56 13.75 -3.93 -5.08
CA PHE A 56 14.22 -3.99 -3.67
C PHE A 56 14.43 -5.41 -3.15
N TYR A 57 13.68 -6.40 -3.65
CA TYR A 57 13.64 -7.76 -3.10
C TYR A 57 14.00 -8.84 -4.12
N GLY A 58 13.97 -8.54 -5.42
CA GLY A 58 14.23 -9.52 -6.49
C GLY A 58 13.09 -10.51 -6.74
N HIS A 59 11.96 -10.38 -6.04
CA HIS A 59 10.80 -11.28 -6.14
C HIS A 59 9.51 -10.61 -5.67
N VAL A 60 8.37 -11.22 -6.01
CA VAL A 60 7.03 -10.81 -5.60
C VAL A 60 6.36 -11.97 -4.87
N ASN A 61 6.20 -11.84 -3.55
CA ASN A 61 5.47 -12.77 -2.68
C ASN A 61 4.82 -11.98 -1.53
N LEU A 62 4.01 -12.64 -0.69
CA LEU A 62 3.28 -11.96 0.39
C LEU A 62 4.21 -11.20 1.34
N ASP A 63 5.33 -11.82 1.75
CA ASP A 63 6.27 -11.21 2.69
C ASP A 63 6.91 -9.94 2.14
N SER A 64 7.40 -9.97 0.90
CA SER A 64 7.97 -8.80 0.22
C SER A 64 6.95 -7.68 0.04
N ILE A 65 5.69 -8.01 -0.30
CA ILE A 65 4.59 -7.05 -0.40
C ILE A 65 4.34 -6.37 0.96
N LEU A 66 4.20 -7.15 2.03
CA LEU A 66 3.94 -6.62 3.37
C LEU A 66 5.10 -5.79 3.90
N GLU A 67 6.35 -6.22 3.67
CA GLU A 67 7.54 -5.48 4.06
C GLU A 67 7.67 -4.15 3.30
N LEU A 68 7.45 -4.14 1.98
CA LEU A 68 7.45 -2.91 1.20
C LEU A 68 6.35 -1.96 1.66
N PHE A 69 5.15 -2.48 1.87
CA PHE A 69 4.01 -1.68 2.31
C PHE A 69 4.25 -1.07 3.69
N LYS A 70 4.84 -1.83 4.62
CA LYS A 70 5.25 -1.35 5.94
C LYS A 70 6.27 -0.22 5.85
N LYS A 71 7.32 -0.38 5.04
CA LYS A 71 8.32 0.68 4.80
C LYS A 71 7.68 1.94 4.21
N ARG A 72 6.78 1.77 3.24
CA ARG A 72 6.04 2.88 2.64
C ARG A 72 5.20 3.63 3.69
N CYS A 73 4.39 2.93 4.48
CA CYS A 73 3.62 3.54 5.56
C CYS A 73 4.50 4.26 6.59
N GLN A 74 5.62 3.66 7.00
CA GLN A 74 6.59 4.29 7.90
C GLN A 74 7.18 5.58 7.31
N SER A 75 7.58 5.57 6.04
CA SER A 75 8.11 6.76 5.35
C SER A 75 7.10 7.89 5.24
N MET A 76 5.81 7.55 5.14
CA MET A 76 4.71 8.51 5.09
C MET A 76 4.19 8.87 6.49
N ASN A 77 4.83 8.45 7.58
CA ASN A 77 4.35 8.62 8.96
C ASN A 77 2.87 8.22 9.13
N VAL A 78 2.50 7.07 8.57
CA VAL A 78 1.17 6.46 8.67
C VAL A 78 1.24 5.32 9.68
N HIS A 79 0.27 5.26 10.59
CA HIS A 79 0.21 4.18 11.58
C HIS A 79 -0.38 2.93 10.93
N LEU A 80 0.38 1.83 10.96
CA LEU A 80 0.02 0.54 10.38
C LEU A 80 0.13 -0.54 11.45
N ARG A 81 -0.90 -1.38 11.57
CA ARG A 81 -0.89 -2.62 12.34
C ARG A 81 -1.18 -3.80 11.43
N ILE A 82 -0.36 -4.84 11.55
CA ILE A 82 -0.50 -6.12 10.85
C ILE A 82 -0.74 -7.18 11.93
N ILE A 83 -1.87 -7.88 11.86
CA ILE A 83 -2.32 -8.83 12.87
C ILE A 83 -2.63 -10.15 12.17
N PRO A 84 -1.83 -11.21 12.37
CA PRO A 84 -2.17 -12.55 11.91
C PRO A 84 -3.43 -13.06 12.63
N ILE A 85 -4.40 -13.60 11.88
CA ILE A 85 -5.64 -14.18 12.41
C ILE A 85 -5.90 -15.50 11.70
N ASN A 86 -5.55 -16.62 12.33
CA ASN A 86 -5.70 -17.97 11.74
C ASN A 86 -5.03 -18.06 10.34
N THR A 87 -5.85 -18.15 9.29
CA THR A 87 -5.45 -18.24 7.87
C THR A 87 -5.43 -16.88 7.16
N SER A 88 -5.80 -15.79 7.82
CA SER A 88 -5.85 -14.44 7.27
C SER A 88 -4.87 -13.50 7.97
N ILE A 89 -4.61 -12.36 7.33
CA ILE A 89 -3.82 -11.25 7.90
C ILE A 89 -4.69 -10.01 7.90
N LYS A 90 -5.01 -9.51 9.10
CA LYS A 90 -5.74 -8.25 9.26
C LYS A 90 -4.79 -7.08 9.24
N ILE A 91 -5.12 -6.10 8.41
CA ILE A 91 -4.41 -4.84 8.23
C ILE A 91 -5.28 -3.71 8.77
N ILE A 92 -4.72 -2.86 9.63
CA ILE A 92 -5.40 -1.68 10.18
C ILE A 92 -4.50 -0.46 9.99
N ILE A 93 -5.05 0.58 9.37
CA ILE A 93 -4.30 1.77 8.97
C ILE A 93 -5.01 3.02 9.48
N GLN A 94 -4.30 3.88 10.19
CA GLN A 94 -4.76 5.22 10.55
C GLN A 94 -3.95 6.26 9.78
N HIS A 95 -4.65 7.18 9.12
CA HIS A 95 -4.00 8.12 8.21
C HIS A 95 -4.77 9.44 8.10
N ASP A 96 -4.09 10.44 7.56
CA ASP A 96 -4.66 11.75 7.23
C ASP A 96 -4.16 12.16 5.83
N LEU A 97 -4.61 11.41 4.83
CA LEU A 97 -4.11 11.41 3.44
C LEU A 97 -5.22 11.58 2.39
N GLY A 98 -6.43 11.92 2.84
CA GLY A 98 -7.58 12.14 1.98
C GLY A 98 -8.52 10.94 1.90
N LYS A 99 -9.79 11.21 1.62
CA LYS A 99 -10.91 10.26 1.58
C LYS A 99 -10.74 9.18 0.53
N ASN A 100 -9.99 9.46 -0.54
CA ASN A 100 -9.78 8.51 -1.62
C ASN A 100 -8.51 7.65 -1.46
N TRP A 101 -7.68 7.94 -0.46
CA TRP A 101 -6.46 7.17 -0.22
C TRP A 101 -6.69 5.70 0.15
N PRO A 102 -7.68 5.35 1.00
CA PRO A 102 -8.04 3.95 1.23
C PRO A 102 -8.35 3.20 -0.07
N PHE A 103 -9.15 3.79 -0.96
CA PHE A 103 -9.52 3.16 -2.23
C PHE A 103 -8.32 2.95 -3.15
N PHE A 104 -7.37 3.89 -3.15
CA PHE A 104 -6.12 3.74 -3.88
C PHE A 104 -5.32 2.54 -3.35
N ILE A 105 -5.08 2.48 -2.03
CA ILE A 105 -4.25 1.45 -1.41
C ILE A 105 -4.88 0.07 -1.55
N ILE A 106 -6.17 -0.07 -1.23
CA ILE A 106 -6.87 -1.35 -1.32
C ILE A 106 -6.82 -1.88 -2.74
N LYS A 107 -7.13 -1.04 -3.75
CA LYS A 107 -7.10 -1.48 -5.15
C LYS A 107 -5.70 -1.83 -5.63
N GLN A 108 -4.71 -0.98 -5.34
CA GLN A 108 -3.32 -1.22 -5.71
C GLN A 108 -2.79 -2.53 -5.10
N MET A 109 -3.01 -2.73 -3.81
CA MET A 109 -2.57 -3.95 -3.12
C MET A 109 -3.30 -5.19 -3.62
N ASN A 110 -4.63 -5.12 -3.81
CA ASN A 110 -5.40 -6.26 -4.28
C ASN A 110 -4.96 -6.70 -5.69
N SER A 111 -4.64 -5.75 -6.58
CA SER A 111 -4.09 -6.07 -7.90
C SER A 111 -2.81 -6.88 -7.83
N VAL A 112 -1.87 -6.53 -6.93
CA VAL A 112 -0.61 -7.26 -6.79
C VAL A 112 -0.78 -8.59 -6.05
N LEU A 113 -1.65 -8.64 -5.04
CA LEU A 113 -1.94 -9.85 -4.27
C LEU A 113 -2.59 -10.94 -5.14
N ASN A 114 -3.50 -10.56 -6.03
CA ASN A 114 -4.21 -11.52 -6.89
C ASN A 114 -3.26 -12.32 -7.79
N GLU A 115 -2.09 -11.77 -8.14
CA GLU A 115 -1.10 -12.46 -8.96
C GLU A 115 -0.34 -13.56 -8.22
N ILE A 116 -0.37 -13.54 -6.89
CA ILE A 116 0.30 -14.51 -6.02
C ILE A 116 -0.70 -15.34 -5.22
N GLU A 117 -1.93 -15.48 -5.72
CA GLU A 117 -3.02 -16.28 -5.12
C GLU A 117 -3.48 -15.77 -3.74
N TYR A 118 -3.36 -14.47 -3.48
CA TYR A 118 -3.97 -13.81 -2.32
C TYR A 118 -4.98 -12.77 -2.78
N ARG A 119 -5.89 -12.37 -1.90
CA ARG A 119 -6.81 -11.25 -2.17
C ARG A 119 -7.20 -10.53 -0.89
N ILE A 120 -7.71 -9.32 -1.07
CA ILE A 120 -8.31 -8.52 -0.01
C ILE A 120 -9.80 -8.87 0.13
N ILE A 121 -10.24 -9.03 1.37
CA ILE A 121 -11.65 -9.16 1.78
C ILE A 121 -11.93 -8.25 2.98
N ASN A 122 -13.21 -8.11 3.35
CA ASN A 122 -13.66 -7.41 4.56
C ASN A 122 -13.06 -6.00 4.69
N ASP A 123 -12.93 -5.27 3.59
CA ASP A 123 -12.46 -3.89 3.64
C ASP A 123 -13.53 -2.94 4.21
N ASP A 124 -13.12 -2.12 5.16
CA ASP A 124 -13.95 -1.11 5.80
C ASP A 124 -13.14 0.19 5.98
N SER A 125 -13.81 1.33 5.88
CA SER A 125 -13.18 2.65 5.96
C SER A 125 -14.05 3.64 6.70
N ASN A 126 -13.41 4.50 7.50
CA ASN A 126 -14.03 5.62 8.19
C ASN A 126 -13.15 6.87 8.10
N SER A 127 -13.54 7.94 8.79
CA SER A 127 -12.82 9.23 8.75
C SER A 127 -11.42 9.19 9.39
N GLN A 128 -11.10 8.18 10.19
CA GLN A 128 -9.83 8.06 10.94
C GLN A 128 -8.87 7.03 10.32
N GLY A 129 -9.36 6.19 9.41
CA GLY A 129 -8.58 5.11 8.85
C GLY A 129 -9.39 4.07 8.09
N PHE A 130 -8.73 2.98 7.76
CA PHE A 130 -9.34 1.83 7.09
C PHE A 130 -8.67 0.53 7.51
N SER A 131 -9.39 -0.57 7.32
CA SER A 131 -8.88 -1.91 7.57
C SER A 131 -9.33 -2.85 6.48
N PHE A 132 -8.60 -3.94 6.32
CA PHE A 132 -8.95 -5.02 5.42
C PHE A 132 -8.23 -6.31 5.83
N GLU A 133 -8.67 -7.44 5.30
CA GLU A 133 -8.06 -8.75 5.54
C GLU A 133 -7.48 -9.32 4.26
N ILE A 134 -6.29 -9.89 4.35
CA ILE A 134 -5.64 -10.62 3.25
C ILE A 134 -5.84 -12.11 3.51
N VAL A 135 -6.39 -12.81 2.52
CA VAL A 135 -6.58 -14.27 2.55
C VAL A 135 -5.96 -14.91 1.32
N LYS A 136 -5.56 -16.17 1.46
CA LYS A 136 -5.19 -16.98 0.30
C LYS A 136 -6.47 -17.39 -0.45
N ILE A 137 -6.45 -17.34 -1.77
CA ILE A 137 -7.59 -17.71 -2.61
C ILE A 137 -7.87 -19.20 -2.41
N GLY A 138 -9.10 -19.54 -2.02
CA GLY A 138 -9.54 -20.93 -1.78
C GLY A 138 -9.56 -21.37 -0.32
N ASP A 139 -9.04 -20.57 0.62
CA ASP A 139 -9.08 -20.84 2.07
C ASP A 139 -10.30 -20.16 2.75
N GLU A 140 -11.41 -20.01 2.02
CA GLU A 140 -12.65 -19.32 2.46
C GLU A 140 -13.58 -20.18 3.29
#